data_AF-A0A0C2MJ20-F1
#
_entry.id   AF-A0A0C2MJ20-F1
#
_cell.length_a   1.000
_cell.length_b   1.000
_cell.length_c   1.000
_cell.angle_alpha   90.00
_cell.angle_beta   90.00
_cell.angle_gamma   90.00
#
_symmetry.space_group_name_H-M   'P 1'
#
loop_
_entity.id
_entity.type
_entity.pdbx_description
1 polymer ?
#
loop_
_entity_poly.entity_id
_entity_poly.type
_entity_poly.pdbx_seq_one_letter_code
_entity_poly.pdbx_strand_id
1 'polypeptide(L)'
;MEAVNLFQKNENIEQGIQHCVQYAYKCQQHLSDTKYADQFYTLADELRNKHKLSHSCVIKHFEPSEYGRDSDKLSNELMKFEVKKRHEDCTIVSHISLCKNCIDAYNKLSNHYHYLRKLKYEEKIKEKIIYTLRHVIGESIKKLLLNDLNPIIHRDISEGYTEIMRERGLFEKPETIDEQMYAEVFEEQEYLNFKLEFSEIIEERMRETWEEHIRKILKEEMREIIKSQESGTEEGISGTMEEEIIESVTKEIWEEIKNVINEHMY
;
A
#
# COMPACT_ATOMS: atom_id res chain seq x y z
N MET A 1 19.43 -35.08 17.86
CA MET A 1 20.91 -35.07 17.65
C MET A 1 21.34 -35.77 16.37
N GLU A 2 20.57 -36.70 15.79
CA GLU A 2 20.94 -37.42 14.56
C GLU A 2 21.30 -36.52 13.37
N ALA A 3 20.60 -35.38 13.22
CA ALA A 3 20.91 -34.40 12.16
C ALA A 3 22.35 -33.87 12.23
N VAL A 4 22.88 -33.60 13.43
CA VAL A 4 24.26 -33.11 13.60
C VAL A 4 25.26 -34.19 13.18
N ASN A 5 24.96 -35.46 13.48
CA ASN A 5 25.80 -36.58 13.07
C ASN A 5 25.82 -36.75 11.54
N LEU A 6 24.72 -36.43 10.85
CA LEU A 6 24.66 -36.43 9.38
C LEU A 6 25.56 -35.34 8.79
N PHE A 7 25.54 -34.12 9.34
CA PHE A 7 26.42 -33.03 8.89
C PHE A 7 27.90 -33.35 9.09
N GLN A 8 28.24 -34.03 10.20
CA GLN A 8 29.62 -34.49 10.42
C GLN A 8 30.09 -35.52 9.40
N LYS A 9 29.21 -36.45 9.00
CA LYS A 9 29.55 -37.48 8.00
C LYS A 9 29.73 -36.93 6.60
N ASN A 10 29.00 -35.86 6.26
CA ASN A 10 29.02 -35.26 4.93
C ASN A 10 30.00 -34.09 4.80
N GLU A 11 30.91 -33.91 5.78
CA GLU A 11 31.89 -32.82 5.83
C GLU A 11 31.30 -31.39 5.78
N ASN A 12 29.98 -31.26 5.99
CA ASN A 12 29.24 -29.99 5.98
C ASN A 12 29.11 -29.41 7.40
N ILE A 13 30.24 -29.29 8.10
CA ILE A 13 30.28 -28.91 9.51
C ILE A 13 29.71 -27.51 9.75
N GLU A 14 30.00 -26.56 8.88
CA GLU A 14 29.54 -25.17 9.04
C GLU A 14 28.01 -25.05 8.95
N GLN A 15 27.37 -25.85 8.09
CA GLN A 15 25.92 -25.95 8.02
C GLN A 15 25.34 -26.60 9.28
N GLY A 16 25.99 -27.67 9.78
CA GLY A 16 25.62 -28.27 11.07
C GLY A 16 25.66 -27.26 12.21
N ILE A 17 26.71 -26.42 12.27
CA ILE A 17 26.85 -25.33 13.23
C ILE A 17 25.71 -24.30 13.07
N GLN A 18 25.43 -23.85 11.84
CA GLN A 18 24.34 -22.93 11.55
C GLN A 18 23.00 -23.47 12.07
N HIS A 19 22.68 -24.73 11.79
CA HIS A 19 21.45 -25.36 12.24
C HIS A 19 21.36 -25.47 13.76
N CYS A 20 22.46 -25.83 14.46
CA CYS A 20 22.50 -25.82 15.92
C CYS A 20 22.13 -24.45 16.49
N VAL A 21 22.74 -23.36 15.98
CA VAL A 21 22.47 -22.00 16.45
C VAL A 21 21.03 -21.57 16.16
N GLN A 22 20.53 -21.82 14.95
CA GLN A 22 19.16 -21.46 14.58
C GLN A 22 18.11 -22.24 15.39
N TYR A 23 18.35 -23.52 15.65
CA TYR A 23 17.44 -24.35 16.44
C TYR A 23 17.46 -23.96 17.92
N ALA A 24 18.65 -23.70 18.48
CA ALA A 24 18.80 -23.18 19.84
C ALA A 24 17.98 -21.89 20.04
N TYR A 25 18.08 -20.96 19.09
CA TYR A 25 17.33 -19.72 19.11
C TYR A 25 15.82 -19.96 19.07
N LYS A 26 15.35 -20.86 18.19
CA LYS A 26 13.92 -21.22 18.13
C LYS A 26 13.41 -21.86 19.44
N CYS A 27 14.19 -22.76 20.06
CA CYS A 27 13.85 -23.33 21.37
C CYS A 27 13.72 -22.25 22.44
N GLN A 28 14.65 -21.29 22.46
CA GLN A 28 14.64 -20.19 23.41
C GLN A 28 13.43 -19.27 23.22
N GLN A 29 13.06 -18.94 21.98
CA GLN A 29 11.97 -18.00 21.69
C GLN A 29 10.58 -18.63 21.79
N HIS A 30 10.40 -19.87 21.34
CA HIS A 30 9.06 -20.46 21.20
C HIS A 30 8.70 -21.49 22.28
N LEU A 31 9.69 -22.18 22.86
CA LEU A 31 9.44 -23.24 23.84
C LEU A 31 9.73 -22.79 25.28
N SER A 32 10.30 -21.60 25.46
CA SER A 32 10.84 -21.12 26.74
C SER A 32 11.83 -22.10 27.39
N ASP A 33 12.41 -22.99 26.58
CA ASP A 33 13.29 -24.05 27.05
C ASP A 33 14.75 -23.64 26.91
N THR A 34 15.21 -22.87 27.90
CA THR A 34 16.57 -22.35 27.95
C THR A 34 17.61 -23.45 28.07
N LYS A 35 17.29 -24.56 28.76
CA LYS A 35 18.21 -25.68 28.96
C LYS A 35 18.53 -26.38 27.63
N TYR A 36 17.51 -26.66 26.82
CA TYR A 36 17.73 -27.27 25.52
C TYR A 36 18.42 -26.30 24.55
N ALA A 37 18.05 -25.01 24.57
CA ALA A 37 18.75 -23.99 23.78
C ALA A 37 20.25 -23.95 24.10
N ASP A 38 20.63 -23.96 25.38
CA ASP A 38 22.02 -23.93 25.82
C ASP A 38 22.81 -25.18 25.38
N GLN A 39 22.18 -26.36 25.33
CA GLN A 39 22.82 -27.57 24.79
C GLN A 39 23.19 -27.40 23.32
N PHE A 40 22.30 -26.84 22.50
CA PHE A 40 22.57 -26.62 21.08
C PHE A 40 23.61 -25.52 20.83
N TYR A 41 23.59 -24.43 21.61
CA TYR A 41 24.63 -23.40 21.53
C TYR A 41 26.00 -23.97 21.92
N THR A 42 26.07 -24.73 23.02
CA THR A 42 27.30 -25.38 23.49
C THR A 42 27.85 -26.32 22.42
N LEU A 43 26.98 -27.16 21.83
CA LEU A 43 27.36 -28.06 20.74
C LEU A 43 27.89 -27.30 19.53
N ALA A 44 27.29 -26.15 19.17
CA ALA A 44 27.79 -25.32 18.07
C ALA A 44 29.22 -24.80 18.35
N ASP A 45 29.50 -24.37 19.58
CA ASP A 45 30.83 -23.90 19.99
C ASP A 45 31.85 -25.04 20.05
N GLU A 46 31.46 -26.22 20.54
CA GLU A 46 32.29 -27.44 20.52
C GLU A 46 32.68 -27.82 19.08
N LEU A 47 31.74 -27.78 18.14
CA LEU A 47 31.99 -28.05 16.73
C LEU A 47 32.95 -27.02 16.11
N ARG A 48 32.77 -25.72 16.40
CA ARG A 48 33.70 -24.68 15.95
C ARG A 48 35.11 -24.94 16.46
N ASN A 49 35.24 -25.21 17.77
CA ASN A 49 36.53 -25.46 18.42
C ASN A 49 37.22 -26.70 17.85
N LYS A 50 36.48 -27.81 17.70
CA LYS A 50 36.99 -29.07 17.14
C LYS A 50 37.53 -28.90 15.72
N HIS A 51 36.87 -28.10 14.89
CA HIS A 51 37.24 -27.87 13.50
C HIS A 51 38.05 -26.59 13.28
N LYS A 52 38.48 -25.91 14.36
CA LYS A 52 39.26 -24.66 14.35
C LYS A 52 38.61 -23.54 13.50
N LEU A 53 37.28 -23.48 13.51
CA LEU A 53 36.51 -22.48 12.80
C LEU A 53 36.38 -21.23 13.68
N SER A 54 36.91 -20.10 13.21
CA SER A 54 36.73 -18.82 13.88
C SER A 54 35.38 -18.18 13.52
N HIS A 55 34.81 -17.42 14.45
CA HIS A 55 33.61 -16.62 14.20
C HIS A 55 33.83 -15.21 14.75
N SER A 56 33.50 -14.21 13.94
CA SER A 56 33.41 -12.81 14.37
C SER A 56 31.97 -12.36 14.17
N CYS A 57 31.34 -11.84 15.23
CA CYS A 57 29.98 -11.31 15.14
C CYS A 57 29.99 -10.05 14.26
N VAL A 58 29.21 -10.06 13.19
CA VAL A 58 29.01 -8.87 12.33
C VAL A 58 28.31 -7.77 13.13
N ILE A 59 27.18 -8.10 13.76
CA ILE A 59 26.43 -7.26 14.70
C ILE A 59 25.99 -8.11 15.89
N LYS A 60 25.95 -7.51 17.08
CA LYS A 60 25.47 -8.15 18.32
C LYS A 60 24.14 -7.59 18.80
N HIS A 61 23.86 -6.34 18.45
CA HIS A 61 22.63 -5.64 18.73
C HIS A 61 22.13 -5.02 17.43
N PHE A 62 20.82 -5.06 17.22
CA PHE A 62 20.17 -4.44 16.09
C PHE A 62 19.24 -3.36 16.61
N GLU A 63 19.40 -2.15 16.08
CA GLU A 63 18.61 -0.98 16.42
C GLU A 63 17.99 -0.42 15.13
N PRO A 64 16.66 -0.55 14.92
CA PRO A 64 16.00 -0.14 13.68
C PRO A 64 16.28 1.32 13.27
N SER A 65 16.42 2.21 14.26
CA SER A 65 16.66 3.63 14.03
C SER A 65 18.00 3.93 13.34
N GLU A 66 19.01 3.05 13.45
CA GLU A 66 20.30 3.20 12.75
C GLU A 66 20.21 2.93 11.25
N TYR A 67 19.16 2.27 10.79
CA TYR A 67 18.96 1.86 9.40
C TYR A 67 17.86 2.66 8.69
N GLY A 68 16.86 3.13 9.43
CA GLY A 68 15.73 3.88 8.87
C GLY A 68 14.98 3.06 7.80
N ARG A 69 14.78 3.66 6.62
CA ARG A 69 14.14 3.04 5.45
C ARG A 69 15.14 2.54 4.39
N ASP A 70 16.43 2.46 4.72
CA ASP A 70 17.47 2.05 3.76
C ASP A 70 17.55 0.51 3.66
N SER A 71 16.79 -0.06 2.71
CA SER A 71 16.80 -1.50 2.44
C SER A 71 18.14 -2.01 1.95
N ASP A 72 18.90 -1.18 1.24
CA ASP A 72 20.17 -1.57 0.62
C ASP A 72 21.25 -1.69 1.70
N LYS A 73 21.27 -0.78 2.67
CA LYS A 73 22.11 -0.89 3.87
C LYS A 73 21.81 -2.16 4.66
N LEU A 74 20.54 -2.51 4.88
CA LEU A 74 20.17 -3.76 5.57
C LEU A 74 20.61 -5.00 4.79
N SER A 75 20.39 -5.01 3.47
CA SER A 75 20.83 -6.10 2.59
C SER A 75 22.35 -6.28 2.66
N ASN A 76 23.11 -5.19 2.62
CA ASN A 76 24.56 -5.21 2.74
C ASN A 76 25.02 -5.77 4.09
N GLU A 77 24.36 -5.43 5.20
CA GLU A 77 24.66 -6.03 6.51
C GLU A 77 24.32 -7.52 6.57
N LEU A 78 23.19 -7.95 6.00
CA LEU A 78 22.81 -9.37 5.93
C LEU A 78 23.85 -10.18 5.15
N MET A 79 24.34 -9.64 4.02
CA MET A 79 25.37 -10.29 3.21
C MET A 79 26.69 -10.50 3.95
N LYS A 80 27.01 -9.73 4.99
CA LYS A 80 28.22 -9.94 5.81
C LYS A 80 28.14 -11.21 6.67
N PHE A 81 26.94 -11.73 6.93
CA PHE A 81 26.77 -13.02 7.61
C PHE A 81 26.95 -14.21 6.64
N GLU A 82 26.85 -13.98 5.33
CA GLU A 82 26.96 -15.03 4.32
C GLU A 82 28.42 -15.42 4.11
N VAL A 83 28.72 -16.71 4.30
CA VAL A 83 30.01 -17.27 3.91
C VAL A 83 29.87 -17.83 2.51
N LYS A 84 30.58 -17.22 1.57
CA LYS A 84 30.53 -17.56 0.15
C LYS A 84 31.69 -18.47 -0.22
N LYS A 85 31.42 -19.53 -1.00
CA LYS A 85 32.44 -20.43 -1.57
C LYS A 85 32.39 -20.28 -3.10
N ARG A 86 33.57 -20.25 -3.73
CA ARG A 86 33.67 -20.27 -5.19
C ARG A 86 33.60 -21.71 -5.67
N HIS A 87 32.68 -22.02 -6.56
CA HIS A 87 32.53 -23.33 -7.19
C HIS A 87 32.60 -23.13 -8.70
N GLU A 88 33.68 -23.60 -9.33
CA GLU A 88 33.94 -23.42 -10.76
C GLU A 88 33.78 -21.92 -11.16
N ASP A 89 32.70 -21.61 -11.87
CA ASP A 89 32.40 -20.29 -12.42
C ASP A 89 31.35 -19.49 -11.62
N CYS A 90 30.89 -20.01 -10.48
CA CYS A 90 29.88 -19.33 -9.65
C CYS A 90 30.33 -19.14 -8.18
N THR A 91 29.72 -18.16 -7.53
CA THR A 91 29.87 -17.94 -6.09
C THR A 91 28.58 -18.36 -5.42
N ILE A 92 28.62 -19.39 -4.58
CA ILE A 92 27.46 -19.90 -3.84
C ILE A 92 27.56 -19.48 -2.37
N VAL A 93 26.42 -19.15 -1.76
CA VAL A 93 26.33 -18.99 -0.31
C VAL A 93 26.38 -20.38 0.31
N SER A 94 27.45 -20.68 1.04
CA SER A 94 27.64 -21.99 1.68
C SER A 94 26.82 -22.12 2.97
N HIS A 95 26.87 -21.10 3.82
CA HIS A 95 26.16 -21.05 5.10
C HIS A 95 26.10 -19.61 5.62
N ILE A 96 25.31 -19.40 6.68
CA ILE A 96 25.22 -18.15 7.43
C ILE A 96 26.01 -18.32 8.73
N SER A 97 27.05 -17.50 8.92
CA SER A 97 27.92 -17.57 10.09
C SER A 97 27.29 -16.86 11.29
N LEU A 98 26.68 -17.65 12.17
CA LEU A 98 25.93 -17.18 13.34
C LEU A 98 26.54 -17.74 14.63
N CYS A 99 26.28 -17.12 15.77
CA CYS A 99 26.55 -17.66 17.11
C CYS A 99 25.46 -17.20 18.10
N LYS A 100 25.54 -17.65 19.35
CA LYS A 100 24.60 -17.26 20.44
C LYS A 100 24.47 -15.74 20.59
N ASN A 101 25.54 -14.99 20.33
CA ASN A 101 25.59 -13.55 20.57
C ASN A 101 25.10 -12.69 19.39
N CYS A 102 24.94 -13.24 18.19
CA CYS A 102 24.54 -12.47 17.01
C CYS A 102 23.26 -12.97 16.33
N ILE A 103 22.75 -14.14 16.72
CA ILE A 103 21.54 -14.72 16.12
C ILE A 103 20.28 -13.85 16.31
N ASP A 104 20.14 -13.20 17.47
CA ASP A 104 19.03 -12.28 17.74
C ASP A 104 19.10 -11.05 16.82
N ALA A 105 20.27 -10.41 16.77
CA ALA A 105 20.50 -9.26 15.89
C ALA A 105 20.30 -9.61 14.41
N TYR A 106 20.78 -10.78 13.96
CA TYR A 106 20.55 -11.27 12.60
C TYR A 106 19.06 -11.43 12.28
N ASN A 107 18.28 -12.08 13.16
CA ASN A 107 16.85 -12.29 12.92
C ASN A 107 16.09 -10.96 12.88
N LYS A 108 16.39 -10.03 13.79
CA LYS A 108 15.78 -8.70 13.80
C LYS A 108 16.13 -7.90 12.53
N LEU A 109 17.40 -7.93 12.13
CA LEU A 109 17.89 -7.33 10.88
C LEU A 109 17.15 -7.90 9.66
N SER A 110 17.05 -9.23 9.57
CA SER A 110 16.35 -9.95 8.49
C SER A 110 14.87 -9.59 8.43
N ASN A 111 14.18 -9.62 9.58
CA ASN A 111 12.77 -9.26 9.65
C ASN A 111 12.52 -7.81 9.24
N HIS A 112 13.38 -6.87 9.66
CA HIS A 112 13.27 -5.47 9.27
C HIS A 112 13.50 -5.28 7.76
N TYR A 113 14.47 -6.00 7.19
CA TYR A 113 14.70 -6.01 5.74
C TYR A 113 13.47 -6.50 4.97
N HIS A 114 12.87 -7.62 5.39
CA HIS A 114 11.64 -8.13 4.79
C HIS A 114 10.47 -7.15 4.91
N TYR A 115 10.33 -6.49 6.07
CA TYR A 115 9.33 -5.46 6.28
C TYR A 115 9.49 -4.28 5.31
N LEU A 116 10.71 -3.72 5.16
CA LEU A 116 10.95 -2.63 4.21
C LEU A 116 10.73 -3.05 2.76
N ARG A 117 11.12 -4.28 2.39
CA ARG A 117 10.88 -4.82 1.05
C ARG A 117 9.38 -4.93 0.77
N LYS A 118 8.58 -5.35 1.76
CA LYS A 118 7.13 -5.40 1.67
C LYS A 118 6.55 -4.00 1.46
N LEU A 119 6.95 -3.02 2.26
CA LEU A 119 6.49 -1.63 2.11
C LEU A 119 6.79 -1.06 0.72
N LYS A 120 8.01 -1.27 0.21
CA LYS A 120 8.40 -0.81 -1.14
C LYS A 120 7.58 -1.47 -2.25
N TYR A 121 7.21 -2.74 -2.06
CA TYR A 121 6.34 -3.45 -2.98
C TYR A 121 4.90 -2.92 -2.92
N GLU A 122 4.38 -2.66 -1.72
CA GLU A 122 3.07 -2.02 -1.50
C GLU A 122 3.01 -0.62 -2.14
N GLU A 123 4.04 0.21 -1.96
CA GLU A 123 4.14 1.54 -2.60
C GLU A 123 4.11 1.43 -4.13
N LYS A 124 4.85 0.49 -4.72
CA LYS A 124 4.87 0.26 -6.17
C LYS A 124 3.51 -0.21 -6.71
N ILE A 125 2.81 -1.06 -5.96
CA ILE A 125 1.44 -1.46 -6.30
C ILE A 125 0.52 -0.24 -6.28
N LYS A 126 0.57 0.57 -5.21
CA LYS A 126 -0.22 1.79 -5.08
C LYS A 126 0.01 2.74 -6.26
N GLU A 127 1.26 3.01 -6.62
CA GLU A 127 1.61 3.84 -7.78
C GLU A 127 1.02 3.30 -9.09
N LYS A 128 1.11 1.99 -9.32
CA LYS A 128 0.57 1.36 -10.52
C LYS A 128 -0.96 1.43 -10.56
N ILE A 129 -1.61 1.21 -9.42
CA ILE A 129 -3.07 1.34 -9.28
C ILE A 129 -3.50 2.78 -9.51
N ILE A 130 -2.87 3.76 -8.86
CA ILE A 130 -3.15 5.19 -9.06
C ILE A 130 -2.99 5.57 -10.53
N TYR A 131 -1.91 5.16 -11.18
CA TYR A 131 -1.68 5.42 -12.61
C TYR A 131 -2.81 4.84 -13.48
N THR A 132 -3.20 3.59 -13.21
CA THR A 132 -4.26 2.89 -13.97
C THR A 132 -5.60 3.56 -13.76
N LEU A 133 -5.92 3.91 -12.52
CA LEU A 133 -7.15 4.60 -12.14
C LEU A 133 -7.20 5.99 -12.76
N ARG A 134 -6.15 6.80 -12.67
CA ARG A 134 -6.14 8.12 -13.34
C ARG A 134 -6.45 8.01 -14.84
N HIS A 135 -5.97 6.95 -15.50
CA HIS A 135 -6.27 6.70 -16.91
C HIS A 135 -7.74 6.29 -17.13
N VAL A 136 -8.23 5.30 -16.38
CA VAL A 136 -9.60 4.77 -16.51
C VAL A 136 -10.63 5.82 -16.10
N ILE A 137 -10.41 6.47 -14.95
CA ILE A 137 -11.27 7.51 -14.40
C ILE A 137 -11.25 8.74 -15.28
N GLY A 138 -10.10 9.15 -15.81
CA GLY A 138 -10.04 10.28 -16.73
C GLY A 138 -10.96 10.09 -17.93
N GLU A 139 -11.02 8.89 -18.50
CA GLU A 139 -11.91 8.57 -19.61
C GLU A 139 -13.38 8.38 -19.16
N SER A 140 -13.61 7.70 -18.03
CA SER A 140 -14.95 7.47 -17.49
C SER A 140 -15.62 8.74 -16.99
N ILE A 141 -14.89 9.65 -16.32
CA ILE A 141 -15.38 10.96 -15.88
C ILE A 141 -15.70 11.83 -17.09
N LYS A 142 -14.83 11.89 -18.11
CA LYS A 142 -15.17 12.60 -19.36
C LYS A 142 -16.47 12.05 -19.95
N LYS A 143 -16.64 10.73 -19.98
CA LYS A 143 -17.84 10.10 -20.51
C LYS A 143 -19.08 10.40 -19.66
N LEU A 144 -18.97 10.31 -18.34
CA LEU A 144 -20.05 10.61 -17.39
C LEU A 144 -20.45 12.08 -17.48
N LEU A 145 -19.49 13.01 -17.44
CA LEU A 145 -19.72 14.45 -17.58
C LEU A 145 -20.42 14.77 -18.91
N LEU A 146 -19.95 14.19 -20.02
CA LEU A 146 -20.49 14.50 -21.34
C LEU A 146 -21.86 13.86 -21.63
N ASN A 147 -22.12 12.64 -21.14
CA ASN A 147 -23.28 11.87 -21.58
C ASN A 147 -24.36 11.71 -20.51
N ASP A 148 -23.97 11.47 -19.26
CA ASP A 148 -24.90 11.02 -18.22
C ASP A 148 -25.26 12.13 -17.24
N LEU A 149 -24.28 12.98 -16.90
CA LEU A 149 -24.45 14.09 -15.97
C LEU A 149 -25.01 15.32 -16.66
N ASN A 150 -24.62 15.61 -17.91
CA ASN A 150 -25.13 16.79 -18.61
C ASN A 150 -26.68 16.87 -18.63
N PRO A 151 -27.43 15.79 -18.95
CA PRO A 151 -28.89 15.81 -18.91
C PRO A 151 -29.47 15.95 -17.49
N ILE A 152 -28.82 15.35 -16.49
CA ILE A 152 -29.25 15.43 -15.08
C ILE A 152 -29.02 16.83 -14.54
N ILE A 153 -27.85 17.42 -14.79
CA ILE A 153 -27.51 18.81 -14.46
C ILE A 153 -28.56 19.73 -15.08
N HIS A 154 -28.87 19.58 -16.37
CA HIS A 154 -29.91 20.39 -17.02
C HIS A 154 -31.30 20.22 -16.38
N ARG A 155 -31.68 19.00 -16.00
CA ARG A 155 -32.97 18.72 -15.36
C ARG A 155 -33.02 19.31 -13.94
N ASP A 156 -32.04 19.01 -13.11
CA ASP A 156 -32.01 19.43 -11.71
C ASP A 156 -31.84 20.95 -11.61
N ILE A 157 -31.11 21.57 -12.55
CA ILE A 157 -31.09 23.03 -12.70
C ILE A 157 -32.50 23.54 -13.02
N SER A 158 -33.18 22.94 -13.98
CA SER A 158 -34.54 23.33 -14.36
C SER A 158 -35.55 23.16 -13.21
N GLU A 159 -35.45 22.07 -12.44
CA GLU A 159 -36.32 21.77 -11.29
C GLU A 159 -36.05 22.71 -10.11
N GLY A 160 -34.79 22.90 -9.72
CA GLY A 160 -34.43 23.83 -8.64
C GLY A 160 -34.80 25.27 -8.98
N TYR A 161 -34.61 25.66 -10.24
CA TYR A 161 -35.05 26.96 -10.74
C TYR A 161 -36.57 27.11 -10.62
N THR A 162 -37.32 26.10 -11.04
CA THR A 162 -38.78 26.08 -10.93
C THR A 162 -39.25 26.19 -9.48
N GLU A 163 -38.55 25.53 -8.55
CA GLU A 163 -38.86 25.57 -7.12
C GLU A 163 -38.63 26.97 -6.51
N ILE A 164 -37.47 27.58 -6.75
CA ILE A 164 -37.19 28.93 -6.21
C ILE A 164 -38.15 29.97 -6.81
N MET A 165 -38.44 29.89 -8.10
CA MET A 165 -39.40 30.79 -8.74
C MET A 165 -40.82 30.61 -8.18
N ARG A 166 -41.21 29.38 -7.81
CA ARG A 166 -42.47 29.09 -7.12
C ARG A 166 -42.48 29.68 -5.71
N GLU A 167 -41.41 29.51 -4.94
CA GLU A 167 -41.29 30.05 -3.57
C GLU A 167 -41.33 31.58 -3.55
N ARG A 168 -40.75 32.23 -4.56
CA ARG A 168 -40.77 33.68 -4.72
C ARG A 168 -42.08 34.22 -5.31
N GLY A 169 -43.04 33.35 -5.65
CA GLY A 169 -44.33 33.74 -6.23
C GLY A 169 -44.23 34.28 -7.67
N LEU A 170 -43.14 33.98 -8.38
CA LEU A 170 -42.82 34.49 -9.71
C LEU A 170 -43.30 33.55 -10.85
N PHE A 171 -44.00 32.46 -10.53
CA PHE A 171 -44.36 31.42 -11.49
C PHE A 171 -45.78 31.60 -12.07
N GLU A 172 -45.94 32.45 -13.09
CA GLU A 172 -47.07 32.33 -14.04
C GLU A 172 -46.62 31.49 -15.24
N LYS A 173 -46.88 30.18 -15.15
CA LYS A 173 -46.56 29.11 -16.11
C LYS A 173 -46.33 29.58 -17.57
N PRO A 174 -45.09 29.85 -18.00
CA PRO A 174 -44.81 30.17 -19.40
C PRO A 174 -44.47 28.88 -20.14
N GLU A 175 -45.13 28.64 -21.29
CA GLU A 175 -44.94 27.42 -22.08
C GLU A 175 -43.59 27.37 -22.81
N THR A 176 -42.86 28.50 -22.85
CA THR A 176 -41.50 28.62 -23.40
C THR A 176 -40.84 29.84 -22.76
N ILE A 177 -39.70 29.68 -22.07
CA ILE A 177 -38.98 30.81 -21.49
C ILE A 177 -37.70 31.04 -22.28
N ASP A 178 -37.56 32.24 -22.82
CA ASP A 178 -36.38 32.74 -23.54
C ASP A 178 -35.39 33.34 -22.52
N GLU A 179 -34.10 33.00 -22.63
CA GLU A 179 -33.02 33.54 -21.79
C GLU A 179 -33.01 35.08 -21.77
N GLN A 180 -33.46 35.73 -22.86
CA GLN A 180 -33.54 37.20 -22.94
C GLN A 180 -34.57 37.83 -21.99
N MET A 181 -35.64 37.10 -21.64
CA MET A 181 -36.71 37.63 -20.79
C MET A 181 -36.28 37.76 -19.31
N TYR A 182 -35.21 37.07 -18.91
CA TYR A 182 -34.75 37.04 -17.52
C TYR A 182 -33.80 38.18 -17.15
N ALA A 183 -33.01 38.68 -18.10
CA ALA A 183 -32.12 39.81 -17.88
C ALA A 183 -32.89 41.13 -17.63
N GLU A 184 -34.18 41.18 -17.98
CA GLU A 184 -35.04 42.35 -17.83
C GLU A 184 -35.83 42.37 -16.51
N VAL A 185 -35.91 41.24 -15.78
CA VAL A 185 -36.81 41.09 -14.61
C VAL A 185 -36.09 41.25 -13.26
N PHE A 186 -34.78 41.03 -13.20
CA PHE A 186 -33.99 41.15 -11.97
C PHE A 186 -33.01 42.32 -12.05
N GLU A 187 -32.83 43.05 -10.94
CA GLU A 187 -31.64 43.89 -10.81
C GLU A 187 -30.39 43.00 -10.83
N GLU A 188 -29.31 43.47 -11.46
CA GLU A 188 -28.06 42.71 -11.69
C GLU A 188 -27.53 42.03 -10.42
N GLN A 189 -27.69 42.67 -9.26
CA GLN A 189 -27.27 42.16 -7.96
C GLN A 189 -28.17 41.03 -7.42
N GLU A 190 -29.48 41.09 -7.65
CA GLU A 190 -30.42 40.03 -7.23
C GLU A 190 -30.23 38.77 -8.08
N TYR A 191 -29.92 38.94 -9.37
CA TYR A 191 -29.54 37.84 -10.25
C TYR A 191 -28.21 37.20 -9.82
N LEU A 192 -27.22 38.00 -9.41
CA LEU A 192 -25.95 37.49 -8.87
C LEU A 192 -26.15 36.68 -7.58
N ASN A 193 -26.92 37.23 -6.63
CA ASN A 193 -27.20 36.56 -5.35
C ASN A 193 -27.99 35.26 -5.57
N PHE A 194 -28.97 35.27 -6.48
CA PHE A 194 -29.69 34.07 -6.88
C PHE A 194 -28.75 33.02 -7.51
N LYS A 195 -27.84 33.42 -8.39
CA LYS A 195 -26.82 32.51 -8.96
C LYS A 195 -25.95 31.87 -7.88
N LEU A 196 -25.54 32.65 -6.87
CA LEU A 196 -24.75 32.17 -5.74
C LEU A 196 -25.52 31.16 -4.89
N GLU A 197 -26.71 31.51 -4.39
CA GLU A 197 -27.56 30.61 -3.58
C GLU A 197 -27.89 29.31 -4.34
N PHE A 198 -28.21 29.45 -5.63
CA PHE A 198 -28.50 28.31 -6.48
C PHE A 198 -27.28 27.42 -6.72
N SER A 199 -26.10 28.02 -6.91
CA SER A 199 -24.85 27.27 -7.05
C SER A 199 -24.50 26.49 -5.78
N GLU A 200 -24.72 27.06 -4.59
CA GLU A 200 -24.46 26.39 -3.30
C GLU A 200 -25.38 25.17 -3.09
N ILE A 201 -26.67 25.29 -3.41
CA ILE A 201 -27.66 24.20 -3.27
C ILE A 201 -27.39 23.06 -4.26
N ILE A 202 -27.10 23.41 -5.52
CA ILE A 202 -26.74 22.45 -6.57
C ILE A 202 -25.42 21.77 -6.20
N GLU A 203 -24.43 22.52 -5.71
CA GLU A 203 -23.16 21.99 -5.21
C GLU A 203 -23.35 20.95 -4.11
N GLU A 204 -24.17 21.24 -3.10
CA GLU A 204 -24.36 20.35 -1.95
C GLU A 204 -25.06 19.04 -2.36
N ARG A 205 -26.16 19.14 -3.13
CA ARG A 205 -26.91 17.96 -3.61
C ARG A 205 -26.14 17.09 -4.59
N MET A 206 -25.42 17.71 -5.53
CA MET A 206 -24.57 16.98 -6.47
C MET A 206 -23.41 16.31 -5.74
N ARG A 207 -22.81 16.99 -4.75
CA ARG A 207 -21.69 16.45 -3.98
C ARG A 207 -22.04 15.16 -3.26
N GLU A 208 -23.13 15.11 -2.49
CA GLU A 208 -23.49 13.90 -1.74
C GLU A 208 -23.83 12.71 -2.65
N THR A 209 -24.61 12.95 -3.71
CA THR A 209 -25.07 11.88 -4.60
C THR A 209 -23.93 11.37 -5.50
N TRP A 210 -23.08 12.27 -5.99
CA TRP A 210 -21.97 11.90 -6.87
C TRP A 210 -20.81 11.30 -6.09
N GLU A 211 -20.53 11.78 -4.87
CA GLU A 211 -19.47 11.25 -4.03
C GLU A 211 -19.67 9.76 -3.74
N GLU A 212 -20.86 9.36 -3.33
CA GLU A 212 -21.14 7.95 -3.06
C GLU A 212 -21.11 7.09 -4.34
N HIS A 213 -21.65 7.60 -5.44
CA HIS A 213 -21.65 6.87 -6.71
C HIS A 213 -20.24 6.67 -7.27
N ILE A 214 -19.42 7.73 -7.27
CA ILE A 214 -18.02 7.70 -7.70
C ILE A 214 -17.23 6.78 -6.78
N ARG A 215 -17.37 6.88 -5.45
CA ARG A 215 -16.71 5.98 -4.51
C ARG A 215 -17.04 4.52 -4.78
N LYS A 216 -18.30 4.20 -5.07
CA LYS A 216 -18.72 2.83 -5.39
C LYS A 216 -18.04 2.32 -6.66
N ILE A 217 -18.05 3.11 -7.75
CA ILE A 217 -17.37 2.76 -9.01
C ILE A 217 -15.87 2.56 -8.78
N LEU A 218 -15.22 3.49 -8.07
CA LEU A 218 -13.80 3.39 -7.74
C LEU A 218 -13.50 2.10 -6.99
N LYS A 219 -14.28 1.76 -5.95
CA LYS A 219 -14.10 0.54 -5.17
C LYS A 219 -14.27 -0.73 -6.03
N GLU A 220 -15.24 -0.75 -6.95
CA GLU A 220 -15.46 -1.89 -7.84
C GLU A 220 -14.32 -2.05 -8.86
N GLU A 221 -13.92 -0.98 -9.54
CA GLU A 221 -12.81 -0.99 -10.50
C GLU A 221 -11.47 -1.36 -9.84
N MET A 222 -11.22 -0.83 -8.63
CA MET A 222 -10.01 -1.16 -7.87
C MET A 222 -9.92 -2.65 -7.53
N ARG A 223 -11.03 -3.27 -7.12
CA ARG A 223 -11.08 -4.71 -6.84
C ARG A 223 -10.75 -5.54 -8.08
N GLU A 224 -11.28 -5.15 -9.24
CA GLU A 224 -10.97 -5.84 -10.50
C GLU A 224 -9.51 -5.68 -10.92
N ILE A 225 -8.92 -4.49 -10.75
CA ILE A 225 -7.50 -4.25 -10.98
C ILE A 225 -6.66 -5.13 -10.05
N ILE A 226 -6.96 -5.16 -8.75
CA ILE A 226 -6.21 -5.96 -7.76
C ILE A 226 -6.27 -7.44 -8.11
N LYS A 227 -7.47 -7.99 -8.37
CA LYS A 227 -7.65 -9.39 -8.83
C LYS A 227 -6.83 -9.72 -10.07
N SER A 228 -6.75 -8.78 -11.02
CA SER A 228 -5.95 -8.99 -12.24
C SER A 228 -4.44 -9.10 -11.94
N GLN A 229 -3.95 -8.37 -10.93
CA GLN A 229 -2.53 -8.39 -10.53
C GLN A 229 -2.15 -9.64 -9.73
N GLU A 230 -3.06 -10.17 -8.91
CA GLU A 230 -2.81 -11.35 -8.08
C GLU A 230 -2.59 -12.64 -8.88
N SER A 231 -3.17 -12.74 -10.08
CA SER A 231 -3.02 -13.91 -10.96
C SER A 231 -1.56 -14.20 -11.40
N GLY A 232 -0.63 -13.28 -11.16
CA GLY A 232 0.78 -13.39 -11.56
C GLY A 232 1.81 -13.48 -10.43
N THR A 233 1.40 -13.42 -9.16
CA THR A 233 2.34 -13.37 -8.02
C THR A 233 2.10 -14.51 -7.03
N GLU A 234 3.17 -15.25 -6.68
CA GLU A 234 3.10 -16.36 -5.70
C GLU A 234 2.73 -15.88 -4.28
N GLU A 235 2.92 -14.59 -3.99
CA GLU A 235 2.52 -13.95 -2.73
C GLU A 235 1.21 -13.18 -2.97
N GLY A 236 0.07 -13.75 -2.58
CA GLY A 236 -1.23 -13.07 -2.65
C GLY A 236 -1.30 -11.85 -1.71
N ILE A 237 -2.10 -10.85 -2.08
CA ILE A 237 -2.35 -9.67 -1.23
C ILE A 237 -3.30 -10.12 -0.11
N SER A 238 -2.99 -9.81 1.15
CA SER A 238 -3.93 -10.12 2.24
C SER A 238 -5.15 -9.21 2.13
N GLY A 239 -6.36 -9.73 2.38
CA GLY A 239 -7.59 -8.93 2.28
C GLY A 239 -7.61 -7.65 3.13
N THR A 240 -6.88 -7.61 4.26
CA THR A 240 -6.70 -6.38 5.05
C THR A 240 -5.89 -5.31 4.33
N MET A 241 -4.89 -5.73 3.55
CA MET A 241 -4.02 -4.85 2.77
C MET A 241 -4.75 -4.31 1.53
N GLU A 242 -5.63 -5.12 0.94
CA GLU A 242 -6.52 -4.70 -0.15
C GLU A 242 -7.39 -3.51 0.25
N GLU A 243 -8.13 -3.61 1.36
CA GLU A 243 -9.02 -2.53 1.82
C GLU A 243 -8.25 -1.26 2.22
N GLU A 244 -7.06 -1.37 2.83
CA GLU A 244 -6.20 -0.22 3.14
C GLU A 244 -5.69 0.49 1.87
N ILE A 245 -5.35 -0.27 0.83
CA ILE A 245 -4.96 0.28 -0.49
C ILE A 245 -6.17 0.98 -1.14
N ILE A 246 -7.34 0.33 -1.13
CA ILE A 246 -8.58 0.86 -1.69
C ILE A 246 -8.94 2.20 -1.05
N GLU A 247 -8.96 2.26 0.27
CA GLU A 247 -9.37 3.47 0.99
C GLU A 247 -8.37 4.62 0.78
N SER A 248 -7.06 4.32 0.84
CA SER A 248 -5.99 5.30 0.62
C SER A 248 -6.06 5.93 -0.77
N VAL A 249 -6.23 5.11 -1.80
CA VAL A 249 -6.22 5.57 -3.19
C VAL A 249 -7.54 6.26 -3.57
N THR A 250 -8.68 5.75 -3.06
CA THR A 250 -9.98 6.41 -3.23
C THR A 250 -9.95 7.83 -2.69
N LYS A 251 -9.32 8.04 -1.52
CA LYS A 251 -9.15 9.37 -0.93
C LYS A 251 -8.30 10.31 -1.80
N GLU A 252 -7.17 9.84 -2.32
CA GLU A 252 -6.28 10.65 -3.16
C GLU A 252 -6.97 11.07 -4.46
N ILE A 253 -7.61 10.12 -5.14
CA ILE A 253 -8.35 10.36 -6.38
C ILE A 253 -9.52 11.31 -6.15
N TRP A 254 -10.22 11.19 -5.02
CA TRP A 254 -11.34 12.06 -4.70
C TRP A 254 -10.94 13.53 -4.61
N GLU A 255 -9.78 13.82 -4.03
CA GLU A 255 -9.26 15.19 -3.98
C GLU A 255 -8.89 15.72 -5.39
N GLU A 256 -8.40 14.87 -6.30
CA GLU A 256 -8.19 15.24 -7.69
C GLU A 256 -9.51 15.54 -8.41
N ILE A 257 -10.53 14.71 -8.22
CA ILE A 257 -11.86 14.89 -8.81
C ILE A 257 -12.48 16.21 -8.33
N LYS A 258 -12.39 16.51 -7.03
CA LYS A 258 -12.85 17.79 -6.48
C LYS A 258 -12.20 18.98 -7.16
N ASN A 259 -10.88 18.92 -7.39
CA ASN A 259 -10.16 19.99 -8.06
C ASN A 259 -10.67 20.19 -9.48
N VAL A 260 -10.89 19.11 -10.24
CA VAL A 260 -11.43 19.19 -11.61
C VAL A 260 -12.85 19.76 -11.63
N ILE A 261 -13.72 19.34 -10.70
CA ILE A 261 -15.09 19.86 -10.59
C ILE A 261 -15.03 21.36 -10.31
N ASN A 262 -14.23 21.80 -9.34
CA ASN A 262 -14.07 23.21 -9.00
C ASN A 262 -13.56 24.01 -10.22
N GLU A 263 -12.60 23.49 -10.99
CA GLU A 263 -12.10 24.16 -12.20
C GLU A 263 -13.14 24.34 -13.31
N HIS A 264 -14.21 23.53 -13.35
CA HIS A 264 -15.25 23.60 -14.39
C HIS A 264 -16.51 24.34 -13.96
N MET A 265 -16.69 24.57 -12.65
CA MET A 265 -17.86 25.28 -12.13
C MET A 265 -17.63 26.78 -11.93
N TYR A 266 -16.38 27.22 -11.88
CA TYR A 266 -15.97 28.63 -11.78
C TYR A 266 -15.37 29.12 -13.11
#